data_AF-A0A381S011-F1
#
_entry.id   AF-A0A381S011-F1
#
_cell.length_a   1.000
_cell.length_b   1.000
_cell.length_c   1.000
_cell.angle_alpha   90.00
_cell.angle_beta   90.00
_cell.angle_gamma   90.00
#
_symmetry.space_group_name_H-M   'P 1'
#
loop_
_entity.id
_entity.type
_entity.pdbx_description
1 polymer ?
#
loop_
_entity_poly.entity_id
_entity_poly.type
_entity_poly.pdbx_seq_one_letter_code
_entity_poly.pdbx_strand_id
1 'polypeptide(L)' 'SDLGELFNLGEDPDELDNRWADPAATSQKMAMMHLLIDRQIALRSKSLVPTHQA' A
#
# COMPACT_ATOMS: atom_id res chain seq x y z
N SER A 1 -6.56 -16.30 -5.05
CA SER A 1 -5.64 -15.54 -5.92
C SER A 1 -4.55 -15.04 -5.02
N ASP A 2 -3.40 -15.70 -5.06
CA ASP A 2 -2.27 -15.59 -4.13
C ASP A 2 -1.41 -14.34 -4.40
N LEU A 3 -2.03 -13.26 -4.86
CA LEU A 3 -1.31 -12.10 -5.40
C LEU A 3 -0.94 -11.06 -4.34
N GLY A 4 -1.29 -11.28 -3.07
CA GLY A 4 -0.97 -10.32 -2.00
C GLY A 4 -0.90 -10.94 -0.63
N GLU A 5 -0.32 -10.15 0.28
CA GLU A 5 -0.09 -10.50 1.67
C GLU A 5 -0.61 -9.35 2.54
N LEU A 6 -1.26 -9.70 3.66
CA LEU A 6 -1.73 -8.73 4.64
C LEU A 6 -1.54 -9.31 6.04
N PHE A 7 -0.61 -8.74 6.80
CA PHE A 7 -0.29 -9.17 8.17
C PHE A 7 -0.65 -8.08 9.17
N ASN A 8 -1.09 -8.49 10.36
CA ASN A 8 -1.26 -7.59 11.49
C ASN A 8 -0.05 -7.67 12.42
N LEU A 9 0.95 -6.81 12.21
CA LEU A 9 2.19 -6.83 12.99
C LEU A 9 2.00 -6.58 14.50
N GLY A 10 0.87 -6.01 14.92
CA GLY A 10 0.57 -5.83 16.34
C GLY A 10 0.16 -7.11 17.05
N GLU A 11 -0.41 -8.06 16.32
CA GLU A 11 -0.87 -9.37 16.84
C GLU A 11 0.04 -10.51 16.39
N ASP A 12 0.65 -10.37 15.22
CA ASP A 12 1.46 -11.35 14.51
C ASP A 12 2.74 -10.67 13.99
N PRO A 13 3.71 -10.42 14.88
CA PRO A 13 4.96 -9.74 14.51
C PRO A 13 5.87 -10.58 13.61
N ASP A 14 5.67 -11.90 13.58
CA ASP A 14 6.45 -12.84 12.78
C ASP A 14 5.80 -13.15 11.42
N GLU A 15 4.69 -12.46 11.08
CA GLU A 15 4.00 -12.55 9.78
C GLU A 15 3.60 -13.98 9.39
N LEU A 16 3.13 -14.77 10.35
CA LEU A 16 2.73 -16.16 10.14
C LEU A 16 1.27 -16.32 9.69
N ASP A 17 0.43 -15.30 9.90
CA ASP A 17 -1.01 -15.30 9.61
C ASP A 17 -1.36 -14.33 8.49
N ASN A 18 -1.35 -14.82 7.24
CA ASN A 18 -1.71 -14.01 6.08
C ASN A 18 -3.23 -13.83 5.97
N ARG A 19 -3.71 -12.62 6.26
CA ARG A 19 -5.12 -12.22 6.22
C ARG A 19 -5.58 -11.67 4.86
N TRP A 20 -4.80 -11.85 3.79
CA TRP A 20 -5.12 -11.27 2.47
C TRP A 20 -6.49 -11.69 1.94
N ALA A 21 -6.85 -12.97 2.10
CA ALA A 21 -8.11 -13.53 1.66
C ALA A 21 -9.22 -13.44 2.72
N ASP A 22 -8.92 -12.96 3.93
CA ASP A 22 -9.90 -12.85 5.01
C ASP A 22 -10.93 -11.75 4.72
N PRO A 23 -12.23 -12.09 4.62
CA PRO A 23 -13.29 -11.11 4.46
C PRO A 23 -13.31 -10.06 5.58
N ALA A 24 -12.97 -10.44 6.82
CA ALA A 24 -12.95 -9.52 7.95
C ALA A 24 -11.88 -8.44 7.81
N ALA A 25 -10.81 -8.71 7.06
CA ALA A 25 -9.73 -7.76 6.80
C ALA A 25 -9.99 -6.84 5.60
N THR A 26 -11.15 -6.93 4.94
CA THR A 26 -11.43 -6.21 3.67
C THR A 26 -11.28 -4.69 3.79
N SER A 27 -11.81 -4.08 4.84
CA SER A 27 -11.72 -2.62 5.03
C SER A 27 -10.28 -2.16 5.20
N GLN A 28 -9.49 -2.88 6.00
CA GLN A 28 -8.08 -2.57 6.21
C GLN A 28 -7.27 -2.79 4.93
N LYS A 29 -7.53 -3.87 4.21
CA LYS A 29 -6.91 -4.16 2.91
C LYS A 29 -7.14 -3.00 1.92
N MET A 30 -8.39 -2.53 1.80
CA MET A 30 -8.71 -1.43 0.87
C MET A 30 -8.03 -0.13 1.28
N ALA A 31 -8.00 0.20 2.57
CA ALA A 31 -7.29 1.38 3.08
C ALA A 31 -5.79 1.33 2.73
N MET A 32 -5.14 0.19 2.94
CA MET A 32 -3.72 0.01 2.61
C MET A 32 -3.45 0.04 1.10
N MET A 33 -4.33 -0.54 0.29
CA MET A 33 -4.23 -0.48 -1.17
C MET A 33 -4.34 0.95 -1.70
N HIS A 34 -5.23 1.78 -1.14
CA HIS A 34 -5.31 3.20 -1.48
C HIS A 34 -4.01 3.94 -1.15
N LEU A 35 -3.48 3.75 0.06
CA LEU A 35 -2.19 4.35 0.46
C LEU A 35 -1.04 3.92 -0.47
N LEU A 36 -1.01 2.65 -0.86
CA LEU A 36 0.00 2.13 -1.78
C LEU A 36 -0.08 2.81 -3.16
N ILE A 37 -1.29 2.93 -3.72
CA ILE A 37 -1.52 3.59 -5.01
C ILE A 37 -1.12 5.07 -4.94
N ASP A 38 -1.56 5.79 -3.91
CA ASP A 38 -1.21 7.20 -3.72
C ASP A 38 0.32 7.38 -3.65
N ARG A 39 1.00 6.48 -2.93
CA ARG A 39 2.46 6.50 -2.84
C ARG A 39 3.12 6.22 -4.18
N GLN A 40 2.62 5.26 -4.95
CA GLN A 40 3.13 4.94 -6.29
C GLN A 40 2.95 6.12 -7.26
N ILE A 41 1.82 6.81 -7.21
CA ILE A 41 1.57 8.03 -8.00
C ILE A 41 2.57 9.12 -7.59
N ALA A 42 2.72 9.37 -6.29
CA ALA A 42 3.66 10.37 -5.78
C ALA A 42 5.11 10.07 -6.20
N LEU A 43 5.53 8.81 -6.20
CA LEU A 43 6.87 8.40 -6.64
C LEU A 43 7.08 8.52 -8.15
N ARG A 44 6.01 8.36 -8.95
CA ARG A 44 6.03 8.62 -10.40
C ARG A 44 5.98 10.11 -10.74
N SER A 45 5.69 10.97 -9.76
CA SER A 45 5.70 12.42 -9.94
C SER A 45 7.13 12.89 -10.23
N LYS A 46 7.43 13.05 -11.53
CA LYS A 46 8.57 13.81 -12.00
C LYS A 46 8.22 15.28 -11.83
N SER A 47 8.38 15.81 -10.62
CA SER A 47 8.30 17.25 -10.40
C SER A 47 9.13 17.94 -11.50
N LEU A 48 8.45 18.67 -12.39
CA LEU A 48 9.11 19.57 -13.34
C LEU A 48 9.79 20.62 -12.47
N VAL A 49 11.11 20.50 -12.34
CA VAL A 49 11.96 21.56 -11.82
C VAL A 49 11.61 22.82 -12.61
N PRO A 50 11.39 24.00 -11.99
CA PRO A 50 11.06 25.19 -12.74
C PRO A 50 12.19 25.46 -13.73
N THR A 51 11.97 25.18 -15.01
CA THR A 51 12.84 25.69 -16.05
C THR A 51 12.62 27.18 -16.06
N HIS A 52 13.54 27.88 -15.39
CA HIS A 52 13.74 29.31 -15.32
C HIS A 52 13.22 29.99 -16.60
N GLN A 53 12.21 30.85 -16.49
CA GLN A 53 11.86 31.75 -17.59
C GLN A 53 12.92 32.83 -17.66
N ALA A 54 13.61 32.91 -18.80
CA ALA A 54 14.48 34.00 -19.21
C ALA A 54 13.92 34.62 -20.50
#